data_AF-W4QB44-F1
#
_entry.id   AF-W4QB44-F1
#
_cell.length_a   1.000
_cell.length_b   1.000
_cell.length_c   1.000
_cell.angle_alpha   90.00
_cell.angle_beta   90.00
_cell.angle_gamma   90.00
#
_symmetry.space_group_name_H-M   'P 1'
#
loop_
_entity.id
_entity.type
_entity.pdbx_description
1 polymer ?
#
loop_
_entity_poly.entity_id
_entity_poly.type
_entity_poly.pdbx_seq_one_letter_code
_entity_poly.pdbx_strand_id
1 'polypeptide(L)'
;MFKKIKELFSLSNSITDKEVKLKLLNEELDKKEQMKAEVIAQAKKDAEKEYSQLANKTESKANELKQTEETLILKTKELERLEKGIKKVKTESVGIKQLIDKFPDAVDFNQIEKELSILEEALGDGVLNNLVELNLHHNDSKLLRKEMSTNNREITKLLKTYEARYSTKANKTIYHLMVIGLKAELQNILYKLKYTNLDKSQEDAKALINKYLTICGDGNANILPTITRFLSELDPLFQNAIQIEYKYYIQKEKEKEEQRRIKEQMKLEAEERKMLEEEKKKIEKEEEKYKAED
;
A
#
# COMPACT_ATOMS: atom_id res chain seq x y z
N MET A 1 -117.35 -20.62 -36.73
CA MET A 1 -116.06 -21.22 -37.16
C MET A 1 -114.97 -20.16 -37.40
N PHE A 2 -115.29 -19.02 -38.05
CA PHE A 2 -114.34 -17.93 -38.35
C PHE A 2 -113.67 -17.25 -37.14
N LYS A 3 -114.37 -17.07 -36.01
CA LYS A 3 -113.75 -16.53 -34.76
C LYS A 3 -112.57 -17.38 -34.29
N LYS A 4 -112.76 -18.71 -34.31
CA LYS A 4 -111.75 -19.67 -33.84
C LYS A 4 -110.49 -19.64 -34.71
N ILE A 5 -110.59 -19.46 -36.03
CA ILE A 5 -109.42 -19.42 -36.92
C ILE A 5 -108.62 -18.12 -36.72
N LYS A 6 -109.30 -16.98 -36.53
CA LYS A 6 -108.64 -15.69 -36.25
C LYS A 6 -107.98 -15.68 -34.87
N GLU A 7 -108.63 -16.28 -33.87
CA GLU A 7 -108.05 -16.54 -32.55
C GLU A 7 -106.83 -17.48 -32.64
N LEU A 8 -106.91 -18.56 -33.41
CA LEU A 8 -105.78 -19.49 -33.65
C LEU A 8 -104.58 -18.79 -34.30
N PHE A 9 -104.80 -17.93 -35.30
CA PHE A 9 -103.71 -17.19 -35.96
C PHE A 9 -103.07 -16.15 -35.01
N SER A 10 -103.88 -15.48 -34.19
CA SER A 10 -103.37 -14.57 -33.14
C SER A 10 -102.62 -15.30 -32.03
N LEU A 11 -103.06 -16.51 -31.66
CA LEU A 11 -102.34 -17.39 -30.73
C LEU A 11 -101.03 -17.87 -31.34
N SER A 12 -101.02 -18.28 -32.61
CA SER A 12 -99.83 -18.74 -33.32
C SER A 12 -98.77 -17.64 -33.38
N ASN A 13 -99.14 -16.41 -33.75
CA ASN A 13 -98.23 -15.28 -33.77
C ASN A 13 -97.72 -14.91 -32.36
N SER A 14 -98.60 -15.01 -31.34
CA SER A 14 -98.20 -14.79 -29.95
C SER A 14 -97.25 -15.88 -29.43
N ILE A 15 -97.42 -17.14 -29.87
CA ILE A 15 -96.54 -18.26 -29.54
C ILE A 15 -95.18 -18.06 -30.22
N THR A 16 -95.14 -17.72 -31.51
CA THR A 16 -93.87 -17.45 -32.20
C THR A 16 -93.13 -16.25 -31.59
N ASP A 17 -93.83 -15.17 -31.22
CA ASP A 17 -93.21 -14.04 -30.53
C ASP A 17 -92.66 -14.40 -29.15
N LYS A 18 -93.36 -15.27 -28.41
CA LYS A 18 -92.88 -15.79 -27.12
C LYS A 18 -91.71 -16.75 -27.29
N GLU A 19 -91.70 -17.58 -28.32
CA GLU A 19 -90.58 -18.48 -28.64
C GLU A 19 -89.32 -17.69 -29.01
N VAL A 20 -89.46 -16.62 -29.80
CA VAL A 20 -88.35 -15.70 -30.11
C VAL A 20 -87.85 -15.01 -28.84
N LYS A 21 -88.75 -14.50 -28.00
CA LYS A 21 -88.37 -13.90 -26.70
C LYS A 21 -87.70 -14.90 -25.76
N LEU A 22 -88.15 -16.15 -25.74
CA LEU A 22 -87.61 -17.20 -24.88
C LEU A 22 -86.23 -17.66 -25.37
N LYS A 23 -86.01 -17.71 -26.69
CA LYS A 23 -84.67 -17.90 -27.26
C LYS A 23 -83.72 -16.76 -26.90
N LEU A 24 -84.15 -15.51 -27.08
CA LEU A 24 -83.35 -14.34 -26.70
C LEU A 24 -83.03 -14.33 -25.19
N LEU A 25 -84.01 -14.67 -24.35
CA LEU A 25 -83.81 -14.73 -22.90
C LEU A 25 -82.85 -15.86 -22.50
N ASN A 26 -82.93 -17.02 -23.14
CA ASN A 26 -81.98 -18.12 -22.92
C ASN A 26 -80.57 -17.76 -23.38
N GLU A 27 -80.43 -17.08 -24.53
CA GLU A 27 -79.12 -16.59 -24.99
C GLU A 27 -78.54 -15.53 -24.03
N GLU A 28 -79.38 -14.66 -23.46
CA GLU A 28 -78.95 -13.72 -22.41
C GLU A 28 -78.58 -14.44 -21.11
N LEU A 29 -79.29 -15.51 -20.76
CA LEU A 29 -79.04 -16.30 -19.56
C LEU A 29 -77.74 -17.08 -19.68
N ASP A 30 -77.49 -17.74 -20.82
CA ASP A 30 -76.24 -18.43 -21.13
C ASP A 30 -75.05 -17.46 -21.12
N LYS A 31 -75.20 -16.25 -21.69
CA LYS A 31 -74.17 -15.20 -21.63
C LYS A 31 -73.89 -14.76 -20.20
N LYS A 32 -74.93 -14.60 -19.36
CA LYS A 32 -74.77 -14.25 -17.94
C LYS A 32 -74.11 -15.37 -17.15
N GLU A 33 -74.42 -16.63 -17.44
CA GLU A 33 -73.80 -17.79 -16.80
C GLU A 33 -72.32 -17.92 -17.19
N GLN A 34 -71.99 -17.75 -18.47
CA GLN A 34 -70.59 -17.69 -18.94
C GLN A 34 -69.82 -16.55 -18.28
N MET A 35 -70.39 -15.33 -18.27
CA MET A 35 -69.75 -14.17 -17.64
C MET A 35 -69.56 -14.37 -16.14
N LYS A 36 -70.52 -15.00 -15.44
CA LYS A 36 -70.40 -15.35 -14.02
C LYS A 36 -69.32 -16.40 -13.79
N ALA A 37 -69.23 -17.43 -14.64
CA ALA A 37 -68.22 -18.46 -14.55
C ALA A 37 -66.81 -17.89 -14.78
N GLU A 38 -66.64 -16.99 -15.75
CA GLU A 38 -65.38 -16.28 -16.01
C GLU A 38 -64.97 -15.38 -14.84
N VAL A 39 -65.90 -14.60 -14.29
CA VAL A 39 -65.63 -13.75 -13.11
C VAL A 39 -65.22 -14.59 -11.90
N ILE A 40 -65.86 -15.74 -11.67
CA ILE A 40 -65.50 -16.64 -10.57
C ILE A 40 -64.13 -17.27 -10.81
N ALA A 41 -63.82 -17.70 -12.04
CA ALA A 41 -62.53 -18.29 -12.38
C ALA A 41 -61.40 -17.27 -12.23
N GLN A 42 -61.62 -16.03 -12.68
CA GLN A 42 -60.65 -14.95 -12.55
C GLN A 42 -60.43 -14.57 -11.08
N ALA A 43 -61.51 -14.42 -10.30
CA ALA A 43 -61.42 -14.14 -8.87
C ALA A 43 -60.67 -15.24 -8.10
N LYS A 44 -60.87 -16.52 -8.43
CA LYS A 44 -60.12 -17.63 -7.84
C LYS A 44 -58.63 -17.55 -8.19
N LYS A 45 -58.30 -17.29 -9.46
CA LYS A 45 -56.91 -17.17 -9.92
C LYS A 45 -56.18 -16.02 -9.26
N ASP A 46 -56.85 -14.89 -9.08
CA ASP A 46 -56.27 -13.72 -8.41
C ASP A 46 -56.11 -13.97 -6.90
N ALA A 47 -57.08 -14.61 -6.24
CA ALA A 47 -56.96 -15.03 -4.85
C ALA A 47 -55.83 -16.05 -4.62
N GLU A 48 -55.65 -17.03 -5.51
CA GLU A 48 -54.55 -18.00 -5.45
C GLU A 48 -53.17 -17.33 -5.62
N LYS A 49 -53.07 -16.34 -6.52
CA LYS A 49 -51.85 -15.55 -6.69
C LYS A 49 -51.52 -14.73 -5.44
N GLU A 50 -52.51 -14.02 -4.89
CA GLU A 50 -52.32 -13.24 -3.66
C GLU A 50 -51.93 -14.13 -2.49
N TYR A 51 -52.59 -15.28 -2.35
CA TYR A 51 -52.28 -16.27 -1.32
C TYR A 51 -50.84 -16.81 -1.46
N SER A 52 -50.42 -17.16 -2.67
CA SER A 52 -49.05 -17.62 -2.94
C SER A 52 -48.01 -16.53 -2.65
N GLN A 53 -48.29 -15.27 -3.01
CA GLN A 53 -47.40 -14.15 -2.70
C GLN A 53 -47.30 -13.89 -1.19
N LEU A 54 -48.42 -13.95 -0.46
CA LEU A 54 -48.47 -13.83 0.99
C LEU A 54 -47.74 -14.99 1.70
N ALA A 55 -47.90 -16.22 1.21
CA ALA A 55 -47.21 -17.39 1.74
C ALA A 55 -45.69 -17.24 1.59
N ASN A 56 -45.21 -16.90 0.40
CA ASN A 56 -43.78 -16.69 0.14
C ASN A 56 -43.20 -15.54 0.98
N LYS A 57 -43.95 -14.44 1.16
CA LYS A 57 -43.52 -13.32 2.00
C LYS A 57 -43.46 -13.69 3.48
N THR A 58 -44.39 -14.53 3.93
CA THR A 58 -44.41 -15.04 5.31
C THR A 58 -43.21 -15.96 5.55
N GLU A 59 -42.89 -16.83 4.60
CA GLU A 59 -41.74 -17.72 4.69
C GLU A 59 -40.40 -16.96 4.67
N SER A 60 -40.25 -15.98 3.77
CA SER A 60 -39.06 -15.10 3.75
C SER A 60 -38.86 -14.39 5.08
N LYS A 61 -39.92 -13.78 5.63
CA LYS A 61 -39.86 -13.09 6.92
C LYS A 61 -39.57 -14.04 8.08
N ALA A 62 -40.09 -15.27 8.05
CA ALA A 62 -39.79 -16.26 9.08
C ALA A 62 -38.32 -16.66 9.06
N ASN A 63 -37.71 -16.76 7.88
CA ASN A 63 -36.28 -17.03 7.74
C ASN A 63 -35.41 -15.84 8.18
N GLU A 64 -35.79 -14.61 7.81
CA GLU A 64 -35.12 -13.39 8.28
C GLU A 64 -35.17 -13.27 9.82
N LEU A 65 -36.31 -13.61 10.43
CA LEU A 65 -36.46 -13.60 11.88
C LEU A 65 -35.50 -14.59 12.55
N LYS A 66 -35.42 -15.82 12.06
CA LYS A 66 -34.48 -16.84 12.56
C LYS A 66 -33.02 -16.38 12.47
N GLN A 67 -32.62 -15.83 11.32
CA GLN A 67 -31.25 -15.32 11.15
C GLN A 67 -30.94 -14.15 12.09
N THR A 68 -31.93 -13.30 12.35
CA THR A 68 -31.80 -12.17 13.28
C THR A 68 -31.68 -12.66 14.72
N GLU A 69 -32.47 -13.66 15.12
CA GLU A 69 -32.38 -14.29 16.45
C GLU A 69 -31.02 -14.96 16.67
N GLU A 70 -30.50 -15.70 15.68
CA GLU A 70 -29.17 -16.31 15.74
C GLU A 70 -28.07 -15.24 15.89
N THR A 71 -28.16 -14.16 15.12
CA THR A 71 -27.23 -13.03 15.20
C THR A 71 -27.31 -12.34 16.56
N LEU A 72 -28.51 -12.18 17.11
CA LEU A 72 -28.72 -11.58 18.43
C LEU A 72 -28.07 -12.44 19.52
N ILE A 73 -28.22 -13.75 19.47
CA ILE A 73 -27.58 -14.70 20.42
C ILE A 73 -26.06 -14.62 20.34
N LEU A 74 -25.48 -14.48 19.15
CA LEU A 74 -24.03 -14.29 18.99
C LEU A 74 -23.58 -12.96 19.58
N LYS A 75 -24.31 -11.88 19.31
CA LYS A 75 -23.99 -10.54 19.82
C LYS A 75 -24.13 -10.43 21.33
N THR A 76 -25.14 -11.07 21.94
CA THR A 76 -25.28 -11.11 23.40
C THR A 76 -24.10 -11.85 24.05
N LYS A 77 -23.65 -12.98 23.48
CA LYS A 77 -22.44 -13.68 23.96
C LYS A 77 -21.17 -12.84 23.84
N GLU A 78 -21.00 -12.10 22.74
CA GLU A 78 -19.89 -11.16 22.58
C GLU A 78 -19.94 -10.04 23.63
N LEU A 79 -21.13 -9.47 23.88
CA LEU A 79 -21.33 -8.44 24.90
C LEU A 79 -20.98 -8.96 26.30
N GLU A 80 -21.43 -10.16 26.68
CA GLU A 80 -21.09 -10.76 27.96
C GLU A 80 -19.58 -10.98 28.12
N ARG A 81 -18.88 -11.37 27.04
CA ARG A 81 -17.43 -11.54 27.04
C ARG A 81 -16.72 -10.19 27.22
N LEU A 82 -17.18 -9.16 26.52
CA LEU A 82 -16.65 -7.80 26.65
C LEU A 82 -16.90 -7.23 28.05
N GLU A 83 -18.09 -7.41 28.61
CA GLU A 83 -18.40 -6.98 29.98
C GLU A 83 -17.50 -7.64 31.02
N LYS A 84 -17.24 -8.95 30.89
CA LYS A 84 -16.27 -9.66 31.76
C LYS A 84 -14.86 -9.08 31.61
N GLY A 85 -14.45 -8.77 30.38
CA GLY A 85 -13.17 -8.11 30.10
C GLY A 85 -13.07 -6.73 30.75
N ILE A 86 -14.10 -5.90 30.61
CA ILE A 86 -14.17 -4.55 31.20
C ILE A 86 -14.11 -4.63 32.73
N LYS A 87 -14.82 -5.57 33.36
CA LYS A 87 -14.76 -5.77 34.82
C LYS A 87 -13.35 -6.11 35.30
N LYS A 88 -12.64 -6.98 34.57
CA LYS A 88 -11.25 -7.36 34.88
C LYS A 88 -10.30 -6.15 34.77
N VAL A 89 -10.36 -5.41 33.67
CA VAL A 89 -9.54 -4.20 33.47
C VAL A 89 -9.85 -3.14 34.52
N LYS A 90 -11.12 -2.99 34.92
CA LYS A 90 -11.51 -2.07 36.00
C LYS A 90 -10.89 -2.48 37.33
N THR A 91 -10.90 -3.76 37.69
CA THR A 91 -10.25 -4.24 38.92
C THR A 91 -8.74 -4.06 38.90
N GLU A 92 -8.09 -4.32 37.77
CA GLU A 92 -6.64 -4.10 37.60
C GLU A 92 -6.29 -2.62 37.67
N SER A 93 -7.05 -1.75 37.01
CA SER A 93 -6.85 -0.29 37.05
C SER A 93 -7.00 0.27 38.46
N VAL A 94 -8.00 -0.20 39.23
CA VAL A 94 -8.15 0.16 40.64
C VAL A 94 -6.98 -0.36 41.48
N GLY A 95 -6.51 -1.58 41.22
CA GLY A 95 -5.34 -2.15 41.89
C GLY A 95 -4.06 -1.35 41.62
N ILE A 96 -3.81 -0.96 40.36
CA ILE A 96 -2.69 -0.10 39.95
C ILE A 96 -2.81 1.27 40.62
N LYS A 97 -3.99 1.88 40.61
CA LYS A 97 -4.22 3.17 41.26
C LYS A 97 -3.96 3.09 42.76
N GLN A 98 -4.43 2.05 43.43
CA GLN A 98 -4.15 1.81 44.84
C GLN A 98 -2.68 1.54 45.11
N LEU A 99 -1.96 0.90 44.19
CA LEU A 99 -0.51 0.69 44.28
C LEU A 99 0.24 2.03 44.17
N ILE A 100 -0.14 2.87 43.22
CA ILE A 100 0.41 4.23 43.06
C ILE A 100 0.08 5.10 44.29
N ASP A 101 -1.16 5.03 44.80
CA ASP A 101 -1.60 5.83 45.94
C ASP A 101 -0.96 5.37 47.27
N LYS A 102 -0.72 4.06 47.44
CA LYS A 102 -0.13 3.49 48.67
C LYS A 102 1.39 3.42 48.64
N PHE A 103 1.98 3.34 47.46
CA PHE A 103 3.43 3.27 47.25
C PHE A 103 3.84 4.27 46.15
N PRO A 104 3.70 5.58 46.40
CA PRO A 104 4.11 6.61 45.44
C PRO A 104 5.60 6.52 45.08
N ASP A 105 6.41 5.91 45.95
CA ASP A 105 7.85 5.71 45.79
C ASP A 105 8.22 4.32 45.21
N ALA A 106 7.27 3.49 44.79
CA ALA A 106 7.57 2.18 44.16
C ALA A 106 8.29 2.32 42.81
N VAL A 107 8.19 3.50 42.19
CA VAL A 107 9.05 3.91 41.07
C VAL A 107 10.01 4.95 41.64
N ASP A 108 11.23 4.54 41.95
CA ASP A 108 12.26 5.48 42.38
C ASP A 108 12.79 6.24 41.16
N PHE A 109 12.17 7.39 40.89
CA PHE A 109 12.59 8.29 39.82
C PHE A 109 14.03 8.79 40.00
N ASN A 110 14.58 8.79 41.22
CA ASN A 110 15.98 9.14 41.44
C ASN A 110 16.92 8.04 40.92
N GLN A 111 16.50 6.77 41.03
CA GLN A 111 17.25 5.65 40.46
C GLN A 111 17.21 5.69 38.92
N ILE A 112 16.07 6.02 38.33
CA ILE A 112 15.92 6.21 36.88
C ILE A 112 16.78 7.39 36.40
N GLU A 113 16.80 8.51 37.11
CA GLU A 113 17.61 9.68 36.76
C GLU A 113 19.11 9.38 36.85
N LYS A 114 19.53 8.57 37.84
CA LYS A 114 20.90 8.07 37.94
C LYS A 114 21.27 7.14 36.77
N GLU A 115 20.38 6.21 36.39
CA GLU A 115 20.60 5.34 35.24
C GLU A 115 20.64 6.12 33.92
N LEU A 116 19.76 7.10 33.75
CA LEU A 116 19.76 8.01 32.61
C LEU A 116 21.07 8.80 32.52
N SER A 117 21.57 9.32 33.64
CA SER A 117 22.86 10.03 33.68
C SER A 117 24.03 9.12 33.27
N ILE A 118 24.03 7.87 33.70
CA ILE A 118 25.05 6.88 33.32
C ILE A 118 24.96 6.56 31.82
N LEU A 119 23.74 6.42 31.29
CA LEU A 119 23.51 6.16 29.87
C LEU A 119 23.92 7.35 29.00
N GLU A 120 23.61 8.58 29.40
CA GLU A 120 24.03 9.80 28.72
C GLU A 120 25.55 9.93 28.68
N GLU A 121 26.23 9.66 29.80
CA GLU A 121 27.70 9.68 29.87
C GLU A 121 28.35 8.58 29.02
N ALA A 122 27.75 7.39 28.97
CA ALA A 122 28.21 6.29 28.13
C ALA A 122 27.99 6.54 26.63
N LEU A 123 26.91 7.23 26.26
CA LEU A 123 26.57 7.51 24.87
C LEU A 123 27.31 8.73 24.31
N GLY A 124 27.58 9.76 25.11
CA GLY A 124 28.25 10.99 24.67
C GLY A 124 27.57 11.60 23.43
N ASP A 125 28.36 11.97 22.40
CA ASP A 125 27.86 12.42 21.09
C ASP A 125 27.22 11.28 20.24
N GLY A 126 27.29 10.04 20.74
CA GLY A 126 26.84 8.81 20.06
C GLY A 126 25.33 8.64 19.96
N VAL A 127 24.54 9.45 20.67
CA VAL A 127 23.06 9.39 20.61
C VAL A 127 22.54 9.59 19.18
N LEU A 128 23.23 10.39 18.37
CA LEU A 128 22.85 10.68 16.98
C LEU A 128 23.56 9.80 15.94
N ASN A 129 24.29 8.77 16.38
CA ASN A 129 24.96 7.84 15.49
C ASN A 129 24.04 6.67 15.13
N ASN A 130 24.29 6.05 13.99
CA ASN A 130 23.55 4.88 13.56
C ASN A 130 23.93 3.70 14.46
N LEU A 131 22.94 2.90 14.87
CA LEU A 131 23.18 1.67 15.65
C LEU A 131 23.92 0.60 14.83
N VAL A 132 23.70 0.58 13.52
CA VAL A 132 24.32 -0.35 12.57
C VAL A 132 25.09 0.47 11.55
N GLU A 133 26.37 0.17 11.38
CA GLU A 133 27.20 0.75 10.32
C GLU A 133 27.30 -0.25 9.15
N LEU A 134 26.89 0.19 7.96
CA LEU A 134 27.00 -0.62 6.74
C LEU A 134 28.33 -0.31 6.04
N ASN A 135 28.98 -1.35 5.51
CA ASN A 135 30.20 -1.17 4.72
C ASN A 135 29.86 -0.53 3.37
N LEU A 136 30.29 0.72 3.21
CA LEU A 136 30.15 1.51 1.98
C LEU A 136 31.45 1.54 1.19
N HIS A 137 31.37 1.65 -0.14
CA HIS A 137 32.48 1.53 -1.07
C HIS A 137 33.38 2.76 -1.14
N HIS A 138 32.90 3.96 -0.79
CA HIS A 138 33.82 5.11 -0.66
C HIS A 138 34.94 4.83 0.35
N ASN A 139 34.74 3.89 1.29
CA ASN A 139 35.77 3.44 2.23
C ASN A 139 36.95 2.73 1.57
N ASP A 140 36.84 2.26 0.33
CA ASP A 140 37.92 1.55 -0.36
C ASP A 140 38.99 2.52 -0.90
N SER A 141 38.63 3.79 -1.14
CA SER A 141 39.51 4.80 -1.75
C SER A 141 39.82 5.94 -0.79
N LYS A 142 41.12 6.25 -0.61
CA LYS A 142 41.56 7.36 0.27
C LYS A 142 40.99 8.72 -0.18
N LEU A 143 40.86 8.94 -1.49
CA LEU A 143 40.29 10.17 -2.05
C LEU A 143 38.80 10.27 -1.74
N LEU A 144 38.03 9.20 -2.01
CA LEU A 144 36.59 9.17 -1.75
C LEU A 144 36.28 9.27 -0.25
N ARG A 145 37.07 8.61 0.62
CA ARG A 145 36.99 8.80 2.08
C ARG A 145 37.16 10.26 2.49
N LYS A 146 38.11 10.98 1.88
CA LYS A 146 38.35 12.40 2.18
C LYS A 146 37.17 13.26 1.73
N GLU A 147 36.64 13.03 0.53
CA GLU A 147 35.46 13.74 0.03
C GLU A 147 34.23 13.50 0.93
N MET A 148 33.97 12.23 1.28
CA MET A 148 32.85 11.87 2.16
C MET A 148 33.01 12.46 3.56
N SER A 149 34.22 12.47 4.11
CA SER A 149 34.49 13.08 5.42
C SER A 149 34.20 14.58 5.41
N THR A 150 34.55 15.29 4.34
CA THR A 150 34.20 16.71 4.19
C THR A 150 32.69 16.91 4.16
N ASN A 151 31.97 16.13 3.35
CA ASN A 151 30.50 16.19 3.29
C ASN A 151 29.85 15.90 4.65
N ASN A 152 30.32 14.88 5.37
CA ASN A 152 29.82 14.53 6.71
C ASN A 152 30.08 15.63 7.75
N ARG A 153 31.18 16.39 7.60
CA ARG A 153 31.44 17.57 8.45
C ARG A 153 30.45 18.69 8.16
N GLU A 154 30.13 18.93 6.89
CA GLU A 154 29.11 19.91 6.50
C GLU A 154 27.73 19.52 7.04
N ILE A 155 27.35 18.24 6.91
CA ILE A 155 26.13 17.70 7.53
C ILE A 155 26.17 17.94 9.04
N THR A 156 27.24 17.58 9.72
CA THR A 156 27.35 17.76 11.18
C THR A 156 27.23 19.24 11.59
N LYS A 157 27.83 20.15 10.81
CA LYS A 157 27.74 21.60 11.06
C LYS A 157 26.31 22.11 10.86
N LEU A 158 25.63 21.67 9.81
CA LEU A 158 24.22 21.96 9.56
C LEU A 158 23.37 21.47 10.74
N LEU A 159 23.61 20.22 11.17
CA LEU A 159 22.89 19.59 12.26
C LEU A 159 22.98 20.40 13.56
N LYS A 160 24.20 20.78 13.96
CA LYS A 160 24.43 21.59 15.17
C LYS A 160 23.81 22.99 15.07
N THR A 161 23.82 23.58 13.88
CA THR A 161 23.26 24.93 13.64
C THR A 161 21.75 24.95 13.83
N TYR A 162 21.04 23.93 13.36
CA TYR A 162 19.58 23.85 13.50
C TYR A 162 19.15 23.34 14.87
N GLU A 163 19.91 22.44 15.48
CA GLU A 163 19.69 21.99 16.86
C GLU A 163 19.60 23.16 17.84
N ALA A 164 20.54 24.12 17.72
CA ALA A 164 20.62 25.30 18.57
C ALA A 164 19.40 26.24 18.47
N ARG A 165 18.58 26.13 17.41
CA ARG A 165 17.38 26.96 17.21
C ARG A 165 16.18 26.47 18.02
N TYR A 166 16.19 25.22 18.47
CA TYR A 166 15.12 24.67 19.30
C TYR A 166 15.43 24.90 20.77
N SER A 167 14.55 25.62 21.48
CA SER A 167 14.72 25.94 22.90
C SER A 167 14.05 24.91 23.83
N THR A 168 12.89 24.40 23.43
CA THR A 168 12.11 23.45 24.24
C THR A 168 12.70 22.04 24.14
N LYS A 169 12.75 21.30 25.25
CA LYS A 169 13.19 19.89 25.27
C LYS A 169 12.44 19.04 24.24
N ALA A 170 11.11 19.18 24.15
CA ALA A 170 10.30 18.42 23.19
C ALA A 170 10.72 18.65 21.73
N ASN A 171 10.89 19.89 21.28
CA ASN A 171 11.29 20.17 19.90
C ASN A 171 12.73 19.70 19.60
N LYS A 172 13.65 19.78 20.58
CA LYS A 172 14.99 19.20 20.45
C LYS A 172 14.93 17.68 20.26
N THR A 173 14.12 16.99 21.06
CA THR A 173 13.93 15.53 20.95
C THR A 173 13.35 15.14 19.59
N ILE A 174 12.33 15.85 19.09
CA ILE A 174 11.75 15.61 17.75
C ILE A 174 12.83 15.77 16.68
N TYR A 175 13.62 16.83 16.78
CA TYR A 175 14.73 17.08 15.86
C TYR A 175 15.77 15.96 15.89
N HIS A 176 16.22 15.53 17.07
CA HIS A 176 17.18 14.43 17.22
C HIS A 176 16.67 13.12 16.61
N LEU A 177 15.41 12.76 16.86
CA LEU A 177 14.78 11.57 16.28
C LEU A 177 14.72 11.63 14.75
N MET A 178 14.39 12.80 14.20
CA MET A 178 14.39 13.03 12.75
C MET A 178 15.80 12.85 12.15
N VAL A 179 16.83 13.39 12.78
CA VAL A 179 18.22 13.29 12.32
C VAL A 179 18.70 11.83 12.30
N ILE A 180 18.38 11.05 13.34
CA ILE A 180 18.69 9.62 13.40
C ILE A 180 18.03 8.89 12.23
N GLY A 181 16.73 9.13 12.00
CA GLY A 181 15.99 8.50 10.91
C GLY A 181 16.54 8.85 9.52
N LEU A 182 16.87 10.12 9.28
CA LEU A 182 17.45 10.58 8.01
C LEU A 182 18.83 9.98 7.73
N LYS A 183 19.70 9.91 8.74
CA LYS A 183 21.04 9.31 8.61
C LYS A 183 20.97 7.80 8.34
N ALA A 184 20.10 7.10 9.05
CA ALA A 184 19.92 5.66 8.86
C ALA A 184 19.41 5.34 7.45
N GLU A 185 18.44 6.11 6.95
CA GLU A 185 17.87 5.85 5.64
C GLU A 185 18.80 6.27 4.49
N LEU A 186 19.58 7.36 4.64
CA LEU A 186 20.65 7.67 3.69
C LEU A 186 21.66 6.52 3.61
N GLN A 187 22.08 5.95 4.75
CA GLN A 187 23.00 4.82 4.77
C GLN A 187 22.43 3.62 4.00
N ASN A 188 21.13 3.35 4.13
CA ASN A 188 20.45 2.30 3.37
C ASN A 188 20.45 2.57 1.86
N ILE A 189 20.23 3.82 1.45
CA ILE A 189 20.27 4.24 0.04
C ILE A 189 21.69 4.04 -0.52
N LEU A 190 22.72 4.51 0.19
CA LEU A 190 24.11 4.35 -0.22
C LEU A 190 24.52 2.88 -0.33
N TYR A 191 24.09 2.04 0.60
CA TYR A 191 24.38 0.60 0.57
C TYR A 191 23.74 -0.13 -0.62
N LYS A 192 22.55 0.31 -1.05
CA LYS A 192 21.84 -0.25 -2.22
C LYS A 192 22.31 0.32 -3.56
N LEU A 193 23.14 1.36 -3.54
CA LEU A 193 23.66 1.99 -4.75
C LEU A 193 24.52 1.01 -5.53
N LYS A 194 24.34 1.00 -6.85
CA LYS A 194 25.05 0.22 -7.85
C LYS A 194 25.38 1.12 -9.04
N TYR A 195 26.24 0.64 -9.93
CA TYR A 195 26.56 1.34 -11.16
C TYR A 195 25.33 1.66 -12.04
N THR A 196 24.28 0.84 -12.01
CA THR A 196 23.12 0.97 -12.90
C THR A 196 21.96 1.81 -12.36
N ASN A 197 22.00 2.25 -11.10
CA ASN A 197 20.83 2.84 -10.42
C ASN A 197 21.14 4.18 -9.72
N LEU A 198 22.02 5.00 -10.29
CA LEU A 198 22.31 6.34 -9.78
C LEU A 198 21.03 7.19 -9.68
N ASP A 199 20.30 7.33 -10.79
CA ASP A 199 19.10 8.18 -10.86
C ASP A 199 18.06 7.76 -9.81
N LYS A 200 17.84 6.44 -9.70
CA LYS A 200 16.95 5.88 -8.69
C LYS A 200 17.40 6.22 -7.26
N SER A 201 18.70 6.14 -6.97
CA SER A 201 19.20 6.42 -5.63
C SER A 201 19.07 7.92 -5.29
N GLN A 202 19.26 8.80 -6.28
CA GLN A 202 19.02 10.24 -6.14
C GLN A 202 17.53 10.56 -5.93
N GLU A 203 16.65 9.89 -6.68
CA GLU A 203 15.19 9.96 -6.50
C GLU A 203 14.77 9.46 -5.12
N ASP A 204 15.30 8.32 -4.66
CA ASP A 204 15.02 7.76 -3.34
C ASP A 204 15.41 8.75 -2.22
N ALA A 205 16.54 9.45 -2.35
CA ALA A 205 16.94 10.50 -1.41
C ALA A 205 16.03 11.73 -1.44
N LYS A 206 15.57 12.16 -2.61
CA LYS A 206 14.58 13.24 -2.71
C LYS A 206 13.23 12.82 -2.13
N ALA A 207 12.81 11.60 -2.39
CA ALA A 207 11.58 11.03 -1.85
C ALA A 207 11.65 10.94 -0.32
N LEU A 208 12.81 10.59 0.24
CA LEU A 208 13.06 10.64 1.68
C LEU A 208 12.84 12.06 2.24
N ILE A 209 13.49 13.08 1.66
CA ILE A 209 13.33 14.48 2.10
C ILE A 209 11.85 14.93 2.00
N ASN A 210 11.19 14.63 0.88
CA ASN A 210 9.78 14.96 0.67
C ASN A 210 8.87 14.28 1.70
N LYS A 211 9.13 13.01 2.03
CA LYS A 211 8.35 12.29 3.04
C LYS A 211 8.42 12.97 4.41
N TYR A 212 9.61 13.42 4.82
CA TYR A 212 9.77 14.18 6.06
C TYR A 212 9.10 15.57 5.98
N LEU A 213 9.20 16.26 4.84
CA LEU A 213 8.49 17.53 4.62
C LEU A 213 6.96 17.38 4.75
N THR A 214 6.37 16.33 4.18
CA THR A 214 4.92 16.07 4.30
C THR A 214 4.51 15.81 5.75
N ILE A 215 5.24 14.94 6.46
CA ILE A 215 4.96 14.64 7.87
C ILE A 215 5.07 15.92 8.73
N CYS A 216 6.05 16.78 8.47
CA CYS A 216 6.19 18.03 9.19
C CYS A 216 5.13 19.08 8.79
N GLY A 217 4.67 19.06 7.54
CA GLY A 217 3.59 19.91 7.02
C GLY A 217 2.25 19.66 7.72
N ASP A 218 1.95 18.40 8.03
CA ASP A 218 0.75 18.00 8.79
C ASP A 218 0.91 18.21 10.31
N GLY A 219 2.12 18.55 10.76
CA GLY A 219 2.49 18.70 12.16
C GLY A 219 2.30 20.11 12.73
N ASN A 220 3.16 20.49 13.68
CA ASN A 220 3.09 21.80 14.34
C ASN A 220 3.54 22.92 13.39
N ALA A 221 2.61 23.80 13.00
CA ALA A 221 2.86 24.92 12.09
C ALA A 221 3.99 25.87 12.55
N ASN A 222 4.27 25.97 13.86
CA ASN A 222 5.31 26.85 14.39
C ASN A 222 6.74 26.38 14.09
N ILE A 223 6.96 25.07 13.93
CA ILE A 223 8.30 24.52 13.63
C ILE A 223 8.52 24.29 12.12
N LEU A 224 7.43 24.28 11.35
CA LEU A 224 7.43 23.98 9.92
C LEU A 224 8.44 24.82 9.12
N PRO A 225 8.51 26.17 9.25
CA PRO A 225 9.46 26.96 8.45
C PRO A 225 10.93 26.59 8.71
N THR A 226 11.26 26.27 9.96
CA THR A 226 12.63 25.91 10.34
C THR A 226 13.00 24.51 9.83
N ILE A 227 12.08 23.55 9.95
CA ILE A 227 12.31 22.19 9.44
C ILE A 227 12.39 22.18 7.92
N THR A 228 11.49 22.90 7.23
CA THR A 228 11.52 22.99 5.77
C THR A 228 12.85 23.55 5.27
N ARG A 229 13.36 24.60 5.94
CA ARG A 229 14.67 25.16 5.59
C ARG A 229 15.81 24.17 5.85
N PHE A 230 15.79 23.49 6.99
CA PHE A 230 16.77 22.46 7.33
C PHE A 230 16.82 21.35 6.28
N LEU A 231 15.65 20.79 5.91
CA LEU A 231 15.54 19.70 4.95
C LEU A 231 15.99 20.13 3.54
N SER A 232 15.67 21.35 3.12
CA SER A 232 16.14 21.92 1.85
C SER A 232 17.65 22.14 1.82
N GLU A 233 18.27 22.54 2.93
CA GLU A 233 19.73 22.67 3.04
C GLU A 233 20.43 21.30 3.17
N LEU A 234 19.72 20.27 3.65
CA LEU A 234 20.24 18.90 3.79
C LEU A 234 20.23 18.11 2.48
N ASP A 235 19.21 18.29 1.63
CA ASP A 235 19.08 17.59 0.35
C ASP A 235 20.36 17.61 -0.52
N PRO A 236 20.99 18.76 -0.84
CA PRO A 236 22.19 18.77 -1.67
C PRO A 236 23.36 18.00 -1.04
N LEU A 237 23.46 17.94 0.29
CA LEU A 237 24.50 17.15 0.98
C LEU A 237 24.24 15.65 0.85
N PHE A 238 22.98 15.23 0.81
CA PHE A 238 22.59 13.83 0.57
C PHE A 238 22.86 13.44 -0.89
N GLN A 239 22.53 14.32 -1.84
CA GLN A 239 22.87 14.12 -3.25
C GLN A 239 24.38 14.00 -3.45
N ASN A 240 25.17 14.84 -2.77
CA ASN A 240 26.63 14.78 -2.83
C ASN A 240 27.17 13.46 -2.26
N ALA A 241 26.63 12.97 -1.13
CA ALA A 241 27.01 11.66 -0.58
C ALA A 241 26.80 10.53 -1.60
N ILE A 242 25.65 10.52 -2.29
CA ILE A 242 25.35 9.54 -3.34
C ILE A 242 26.33 9.65 -4.51
N GLN A 243 26.66 10.87 -4.94
CA GLN A 243 27.64 11.07 -6.01
C GLN A 243 29.04 10.58 -5.61
N ILE A 244 29.48 10.85 -4.38
CA ILE A 244 30.79 10.39 -3.88
C ILE A 244 30.85 8.86 -3.87
N GLU A 245 29.79 8.20 -3.37
CA GLU A 245 29.68 6.74 -3.39
C GLU A 245 29.65 6.19 -4.83
N TYR A 246 28.94 6.86 -5.74
CA TYR A 246 28.85 6.47 -7.14
C TYR A 246 30.20 6.55 -7.88
N LYS A 247 31.05 7.53 -7.55
CA LYS A 247 32.39 7.68 -8.16
C LYS A 247 33.24 6.42 -8.05
N TYR A 248 33.07 5.63 -6.98
CA TYR A 248 33.73 4.32 -6.86
C TYR A 248 33.38 3.39 -8.02
N TYR A 249 32.10 3.29 -8.36
CA TYR A 249 31.64 2.44 -9.45
C TYR A 249 32.16 2.91 -10.82
N ILE A 250 32.24 4.22 -11.04
CA ILE A 250 32.85 4.79 -12.26
C ILE A 250 34.33 4.41 -12.35
N GLN A 251 35.09 4.54 -11.26
CA GLN A 251 36.51 4.18 -11.24
C GLN A 251 36.70 2.69 -11.56
N LYS A 252 35.90 1.83 -10.93
CA LYS A 252 35.96 0.38 -11.12
C LYS A 252 35.60 -0.06 -12.55
N GLU A 253 34.64 0.59 -13.20
CA GLU A 253 34.31 0.29 -14.61
C GLU A 253 35.41 0.76 -15.57
N LYS A 254 36.01 1.94 -15.33
CA LYS A 254 37.15 2.42 -16.12
C LYS A 254 38.35 1.47 -16.04
N GLU A 255 38.66 0.96 -14.85
CA GLU A 255 39.72 -0.03 -14.66
C GLU A 255 39.44 -1.32 -15.45
N LYS A 256 38.20 -1.82 -15.46
CA LYS A 256 37.81 -3.00 -16.25
C LYS A 256 37.89 -2.76 -17.76
N GLU A 257 37.54 -1.57 -18.23
CA GLU A 257 37.61 -1.21 -19.64
C GLU A 257 39.07 -1.09 -20.10
N GLU A 258 39.92 -0.45 -19.29
CA GLU A 258 41.35 -0.35 -19.55
C GLU A 258 42.02 -1.73 -19.62
N GLN A 259 41.71 -2.62 -18.67
CA GLN A 259 42.19 -3.99 -18.70
C GLN A 259 41.73 -4.77 -19.94
N ARG A 260 40.51 -4.52 -20.43
CA ARG A 260 40.03 -5.12 -21.68
C ARG A 260 40.84 -4.62 -22.88
N ARG A 261 41.06 -3.30 -22.99
CA ARG A 261 41.88 -2.71 -24.06
C ARG A 261 43.30 -3.26 -24.07
N ILE A 262 43.94 -3.37 -22.91
CA ILE A 262 45.29 -3.95 -22.80
C ILE A 262 45.31 -5.40 -23.30
N LYS A 263 44.33 -6.22 -22.91
CA LYS A 263 44.24 -7.62 -23.36
C LYS A 263 44.02 -7.74 -24.88
N GLU A 264 43.20 -6.87 -25.46
CA GLU A 264 42.97 -6.83 -26.91
C GLU A 264 44.23 -6.41 -27.67
N GLN A 265 44.93 -5.37 -27.19
CA GLN A 265 46.20 -4.93 -27.77
C GLN A 265 47.25 -6.06 -27.72
N MET A 266 47.40 -6.73 -26.58
CA MET A 266 48.32 -7.87 -26.46
C MET A 266 47.98 -9.02 -27.43
N LYS A 267 46.70 -9.24 -27.73
CA LYS A 267 46.27 -10.24 -28.70
C LYS A 267 46.66 -9.85 -30.13
N LEU A 268 46.41 -8.60 -30.52
CA LEU A 268 46.77 -8.07 -31.84
C LEU A 268 48.29 -8.08 -32.06
N GLU A 269 49.07 -7.61 -31.08
CA GLU A 269 50.54 -7.63 -31.14
C GLU A 269 51.10 -9.06 -31.23
N ALA A 270 50.46 -10.04 -30.58
CA ALA A 270 50.85 -11.44 -30.69
C ALA A 270 50.54 -12.04 -32.07
N GLU A 271 49.42 -11.68 -32.70
CA GLU A 271 49.08 -12.08 -34.06
C GLU A 271 50.03 -11.43 -35.09
N GLU A 272 50.36 -10.14 -34.93
CA GLU A 272 51.33 -9.44 -35.78
C GLU A 272 52.73 -10.05 -35.68
N ARG A 273 53.19 -10.37 -34.47
CA ARG A 273 54.48 -11.06 -34.26
C ARG A 273 54.53 -12.42 -34.96
N LYS A 274 53.44 -13.20 -34.92
CA LYS A 274 53.38 -14.48 -35.63
C LYS A 274 53.50 -14.30 -37.14
N MET A 275 52.79 -13.32 -37.72
CA MET A 275 52.88 -13.05 -39.15
C MET A 275 54.29 -12.59 -39.55
N LEU A 276 54.92 -11.72 -38.77
CA LEU A 276 56.30 -11.27 -39.02
C LEU A 276 57.32 -12.42 -38.91
N GLU A 277 57.15 -13.35 -37.97
CA GLU A 277 58.00 -14.55 -37.88
C GLU A 277 57.81 -15.48 -39.09
N GLU A 278 56.58 -15.64 -39.58
CA GLU A 278 56.29 -16.41 -40.79
C GLU A 278 56.89 -15.76 -42.05
N GLU A 279 56.82 -14.44 -42.18
CA GLU A 279 57.46 -13.70 -43.28
C GLU A 279 58.99 -13.82 -43.21
N LYS A 280 59.60 -13.64 -42.05
CA LYS A 280 61.06 -13.83 -41.88
C LYS A 280 61.51 -15.23 -42.29
N LYS A 281 60.78 -16.27 -41.88
CA LYS A 281 61.07 -17.66 -42.29
C LYS A 281 60.94 -17.89 -43.80
N LYS A 282 60.05 -17.17 -44.50
CA LYS A 282 59.96 -17.25 -45.96
C LYS A 282 61.17 -16.61 -46.62
N ILE A 283 61.57 -15.42 -46.15
CA ILE A 283 62.74 -14.70 -46.66
C ILE A 283 64.02 -15.51 -46.43
N GLU A 284 64.23 -16.07 -45.24
CA GLU A 284 65.40 -16.92 -44.95
C GLU A 284 65.48 -18.13 -45.89
N LYS A 285 64.35 -18.79 -46.19
CA LYS A 285 64.31 -19.90 -47.15
C LYS A 285 64.60 -19.46 -48.59
N GLU A 286 64.22 -18.25 -48.97
CA GLU A 286 64.56 -17.70 -50.28
C GLU A 286 66.05 -17.33 -50.37
N GLU A 287 66.62 -16.73 -49.31
CA GLU A 287 68.06 -16.45 -49.23
C GLU A 287 68.92 -17.72 -49.26
N GLU A 288 68.51 -18.79 -48.58
CA GLU A 288 69.22 -20.08 -48.62
C GLU A 288 69.23 -20.69 -50.03
N LYS A 289 68.14 -20.54 -50.79
CA LYS A 289 68.09 -21.00 -52.19
C LYS A 289 69.03 -20.18 -53.08
N TYR A 290 69.02 -18.86 -52.94
CA TYR A 290 69.91 -17.99 -53.70
C TYR A 290 71.39 -18.27 -53.40
N LYS A 291 71.75 -18.51 -52.14
CA LYS A 291 73.13 -18.86 -51.75
C LYS A 291 73.58 -20.26 -52.21
N ALA A 292 72.66 -21.13 -52.63
CA ALA A 292 72.97 -22.45 -53.16
C ALA A 292 73.09 -22.47 -54.69
N GLU A 293 72.72 -21.38 -55.37
CA GLU A 293 72.78 -21.22 -56.83
C GLU A 293 74.00 -20.42 -57.33
N ASP A 294 74.81 -19.85 -56.43
CA ASP A 294 76.15 -19.28 -56.67
C ASP A 294 77.28 -20.25 -56.25
#